data_AF-Q60EQ4-F1
#
_entry.id   AF-Q60EQ4-F1
#
_cell.length_a   1.000
_cell.length_b   1.000
_cell.length_c   1.000
_cell.angle_alpha   90.00
_cell.angle_beta   90.00
_cell.angle_gamma   90.00
#
_symmetry.space_group_name_H-M   'P 1'
#
loop_
_entity.id
_entity.type
_entity.pdbx_description
1 polymer ?
#
loop_
_entity_poly.entity_id
_entity_poly.type
_entity_poly.pdbx_seq_one_letter_code
_entity_poly.pdbx_strand_id
1 'polypeptide(L)'
;MADGPGSPGGGGGSHESGSPRGGGGGGGGGGGGGGVREQDRFLPIANISRIMKKAIPANGKIAKDAKETVQECVSEFISFITSEASDKCQREKRKTINGDDLLWAMATLGFEDYIEPLKVYLQKYREMEGDSKLTAKAGDGSVKKDVLGSHGGSSSSAQGMGQQAAYNQGMGYMQPQYHNGDVSN
;
A
#
# COMPACT_ATOMS: atom_id res chain seq x y z
N MET A 1 30.51 -50.73 -55.83
CA MET A 1 30.41 -51.85 -54.86
C MET A 1 29.23 -51.48 -53.96
N ALA A 2 27.99 -51.74 -54.41
CA ALA A 2 27.16 -52.94 -54.11
C ALA A 2 26.99 -53.06 -52.57
N ASP A 3 25.81 -52.90 -51.96
CA ASP A 3 24.48 -53.41 -52.30
C ASP A 3 23.34 -52.49 -51.81
N GLY A 4 22.20 -52.53 -52.50
CA GLY A 4 21.02 -51.69 -52.29
C GLY A 4 19.91 -52.31 -51.43
N PRO A 5 18.78 -51.59 -51.23
CA PRO A 5 17.76 -51.86 -50.20
C PRO A 5 16.53 -52.63 -50.71
N GLY A 6 15.89 -53.40 -49.80
CA GLY A 6 14.60 -54.06 -50.01
C GLY A 6 13.41 -53.17 -49.62
N SER A 7 12.66 -52.77 -50.65
CA SER A 7 11.36 -52.07 -50.64
C SER A 7 10.18 -53.09 -50.51
N PRO A 8 8.91 -52.74 -50.81
CA PRO A 8 8.01 -51.76 -50.16
C PRO A 8 6.57 -52.30 -49.95
N GLY A 9 5.68 -51.46 -49.39
CA GLY A 9 4.37 -51.19 -50.00
C GLY A 9 3.13 -51.79 -49.34
N GLY A 10 2.17 -50.93 -48.98
CA GLY A 10 0.79 -51.34 -48.69
C GLY A 10 -0.11 -50.24 -48.12
N GLY A 11 -0.93 -49.62 -48.99
CA GLY A 11 -2.21 -48.93 -48.70
C GLY A 11 -2.13 -47.53 -48.04
N GLY A 12 -2.78 -46.46 -48.50
CA GLY A 12 -3.81 -46.27 -49.53
C GLY A 12 -5.09 -45.62 -48.96
N GLY A 13 -5.16 -44.28 -48.99
CA GLY A 13 -6.37 -43.43 -48.95
C GLY A 13 -7.17 -43.39 -47.63
N SER A 14 -7.85 -42.31 -47.22
CA SER A 14 -8.03 -40.97 -47.77
C SER A 14 -8.77 -40.12 -46.72
N HIS A 15 -8.26 -38.90 -46.50
CA HIS A 15 -8.93 -37.64 -46.12
C HIS A 15 -10.14 -37.66 -45.18
N GLU A 16 -9.94 -37.17 -43.96
CA GLU A 16 -10.94 -36.38 -43.23
C GLU A 16 -10.26 -35.27 -42.40
N SER A 17 -11.01 -34.19 -42.24
CA SER A 17 -10.69 -32.85 -41.70
C SER A 17 -9.74 -32.73 -40.51
N GLY A 18 -8.82 -31.75 -40.56
CA GLY A 18 -8.06 -31.32 -39.39
C GLY A 18 -7.22 -30.06 -39.65
N SER A 19 -7.68 -28.94 -39.11
CA SER A 19 -7.07 -27.61 -38.93
C SER A 19 -5.61 -27.39 -39.40
N PRO A 20 -5.34 -26.35 -40.23
CA PRO A 20 -4.01 -25.79 -40.28
C PRO A 20 -3.73 -25.06 -38.97
N ARG A 21 -2.86 -25.68 -38.18
CA ARG A 21 -2.03 -25.01 -37.17
C ARG A 21 -1.22 -23.93 -37.89
N GLY A 22 -1.68 -22.68 -37.84
CA GLY A 22 -0.76 -21.54 -37.88
C GLY A 22 0.05 -21.59 -36.58
N GLY A 23 1.37 -21.77 -36.54
CA GLY A 23 2.36 -21.51 -37.58
C GLY A 23 2.98 -20.13 -37.33
N GLY A 24 4.03 -20.11 -36.51
CA GLY A 24 5.14 -19.14 -36.62
C GLY A 24 4.89 -17.71 -36.14
N GLY A 25 5.53 -17.37 -35.02
CA GLY A 25 5.71 -16.00 -34.51
C GLY A 25 5.92 -16.07 -33.00
N GLY A 26 7.14 -16.12 -32.44
CA GLY A 26 8.37 -15.53 -32.96
C GLY A 26 8.31 -14.01 -32.84
N GLY A 27 8.28 -13.51 -31.60
CA GLY A 27 8.21 -12.10 -31.25
C GLY A 27 7.74 -12.00 -29.80
N GLY A 28 8.56 -11.58 -28.85
CA GLY A 28 9.11 -10.23 -28.85
C GLY A 28 8.16 -9.37 -28.03
N GLY A 29 8.52 -9.12 -26.77
CA GLY A 29 7.70 -8.39 -25.81
C GLY A 29 8.14 -8.80 -24.41
N GLY A 30 9.42 -8.64 -24.10
CA GLY A 30 9.92 -7.34 -23.65
C GLY A 30 10.01 -7.46 -22.13
N GLY A 31 11.19 -7.67 -21.56
CA GLY A 31 12.19 -6.61 -21.59
C GLY A 31 11.63 -5.34 -20.94
N GLY A 32 10.69 -5.46 -20.01
CA GLY A 32 10.09 -4.36 -19.25
C GLY A 32 10.68 -4.21 -17.86
N GLY A 33 11.73 -4.97 -17.53
CA GLY A 33 12.67 -4.59 -16.48
C GLY A 33 13.48 -3.39 -16.97
N GLY A 34 12.79 -2.28 -17.29
CA GLY A 34 13.44 -0.99 -17.44
C GLY A 34 14.19 -0.80 -16.16
N GLY A 35 15.51 -0.98 -16.23
CA GLY A 35 16.36 -1.09 -15.06
C GLY A 35 16.01 0.05 -14.14
N VAL A 36 15.26 -0.27 -13.08
CA VAL A 36 14.99 0.66 -11.99
C VAL A 36 16.38 1.11 -11.63
N ARG A 37 16.68 2.38 -11.91
CA ARG A 37 18.04 2.85 -11.69
C ARG A 37 18.29 2.57 -10.24
N GLU A 38 19.46 2.05 -9.89
CA GLU A 38 19.73 1.69 -8.50
C GLU A 38 19.40 2.85 -7.53
N GLN A 39 19.59 4.07 -8.02
CA GLN A 39 19.21 5.33 -7.38
C GLN A 39 17.70 5.48 -7.10
N ASP A 40 16.81 4.97 -7.94
CA ASP A 40 15.34 5.03 -7.75
C ASP A 40 14.88 4.18 -6.55
N ARG A 41 15.72 3.23 -6.09
CA ARG A 41 15.43 2.40 -4.92
C ARG A 41 15.76 3.09 -3.59
N PHE A 42 16.56 4.16 -3.64
CA PHE A 42 17.10 4.80 -2.44
C PHE A 42 16.22 5.95 -1.96
N LEU A 43 16.02 6.03 -0.64
CA LEU A 43 15.42 7.22 -0.03
C LEU A 43 16.36 8.43 -0.20
N PRO A 44 15.84 9.66 -0.31
CA PRO A 44 16.67 10.86 -0.47
C PRO A 44 17.74 10.97 0.64
N ILE A 45 19.00 11.12 0.24
CA ILE A 45 20.15 11.15 1.16
C ILE A 45 20.04 12.25 2.23
N ALA A 46 19.36 13.36 1.89
CA ALA A 46 19.10 14.45 2.83
C ALA A 46 18.17 14.02 3.98
N ASN A 47 17.16 13.17 3.70
CA ASN A 47 16.25 12.64 4.71
C ASN A 47 16.98 11.67 5.63
N ILE A 48 17.79 10.77 5.05
CA ILE A 48 18.68 9.87 5.80
C ILE A 48 19.61 10.67 6.71
N SER A 49 20.32 11.67 6.16
CA SER A 49 21.23 12.52 6.93
C SER A 49 20.54 13.27 8.07
N ARG A 50 19.29 13.71 7.90
CA ARG A 50 18.52 14.40 8.94
C ARG A 50 18.15 13.46 10.09
N ILE A 51 17.77 12.23 9.79
CA ILE A 51 17.45 11.21 10.80
C ILE A 51 18.72 10.81 11.56
N MET A 52 19.81 10.50 10.85
CA MET A 52 21.07 10.13 11.49
C MET A 52 21.61 11.24 12.41
N LYS A 53 21.44 12.52 12.04
CA LYS A 53 21.87 13.66 12.89
C LYS A 53 21.10 13.74 14.21
N LYS A 54 19.90 13.18 14.32
CA LYS A 54 19.13 13.12 15.58
C LYS A 54 19.68 12.08 16.56
N ALA A 55 20.41 11.08 16.08
CA ALA A 55 20.97 10.01 16.90
C ALA A 55 22.36 10.35 17.48
N ILE A 56 22.91 11.52 17.17
CA ILE A 56 24.24 11.94 17.62
C ILE A 56 24.20 13.35 18.24
N PRO A 57 25.22 13.77 19.01
CA PRO A 57 25.30 15.12 19.55
C PRO A 57 25.21 16.21 18.48
N ALA A 58 24.74 17.41 18.86
CA ALA A 58 24.50 18.52 17.93
C ALA A 58 25.73 18.87 17.07
N ASN A 59 26.92 18.85 17.67
CA ASN A 59 28.22 19.11 17.03
C ASN A 59 28.82 17.88 16.32
N GLY A 60 28.22 16.71 16.44
CA GLY A 60 28.69 15.47 15.81
C GLY A 60 28.66 15.56 14.27
N LYS A 61 29.67 14.98 13.63
CA LYS A 61 29.77 14.92 12.16
C LYS A 61 29.52 13.48 11.68
N ILE A 62 28.93 13.37 10.49
CA ILE A 62 28.65 12.08 9.84
C ILE A 62 29.40 12.10 8.51
N ALA A 63 30.28 11.11 8.31
CA ALA A 63 31.02 10.93 7.07
C ALA A 63 30.07 10.70 5.89
N LYS A 64 30.51 11.03 4.66
CA LYS A 64 29.73 10.81 3.44
C LYS A 64 29.38 9.33 3.28
N ASP A 65 30.39 8.47 3.36
CA ASP A 65 30.26 7.03 3.18
C ASP A 65 29.30 6.42 4.20
N ALA A 66 29.32 6.89 5.46
CA ALA A 66 28.37 6.43 6.47
C ALA A 66 26.90 6.74 6.11
N LYS A 67 26.62 7.84 5.41
CA LYS A 67 25.26 8.15 4.94
C LYS A 67 24.85 7.25 3.78
N GLU A 68 25.78 6.96 2.88
CA GLU A 68 25.58 6.06 1.73
C GLU A 68 25.32 4.63 2.22
N THR A 69 26.13 4.13 3.18
CA THR A 69 25.90 2.83 3.80
C THR A 69 24.53 2.73 4.47
N VAL A 70 24.12 3.73 5.27
CA VAL A 70 22.80 3.69 5.90
C VAL A 70 21.67 3.79 4.86
N GLN A 71 21.86 4.54 3.78
CA GLN A 71 20.89 4.62 2.67
C GLN A 71 20.69 3.25 1.99
N GLU A 72 21.77 2.50 1.77
CA GLU A 72 21.74 1.13 1.27
C GLU A 72 21.04 0.21 2.29
N CYS A 73 21.47 0.22 3.55
CA CYS A 73 20.91 -0.62 4.62
C CYS A 73 19.41 -0.40 4.81
N VAL A 74 18.91 0.84 4.72
CA VAL A 74 17.47 1.12 4.83
C VAL A 74 16.69 0.52 3.67
N SER A 75 17.27 0.52 2.47
CA SER A 75 16.64 -0.06 1.28
C SER A 75 16.58 -1.58 1.36
N GLU A 76 17.66 -2.20 1.86
CA GLU A 76 17.69 -3.62 2.19
C GLU A 76 16.71 -3.95 3.31
N PHE A 77 16.63 -3.14 4.37
CA PHE A 77 15.70 -3.34 5.49
C PHE A 77 14.25 -3.33 5.02
N ILE A 78 13.85 -2.37 4.18
CA ILE A 78 12.49 -2.34 3.59
C ILE A 78 12.24 -3.64 2.81
N SER A 79 13.19 -4.07 1.99
CA SER A 79 13.07 -5.29 1.19
C SER A 79 12.97 -6.54 2.08
N PHE A 80 13.76 -6.60 3.15
CA PHE A 80 13.83 -7.72 4.09
C PHE A 80 12.50 -7.90 4.84
N ILE A 81 12.00 -6.83 5.48
CA ILE A 81 10.72 -6.87 6.21
C ILE A 81 9.56 -7.17 5.25
N THR A 82 9.54 -6.53 4.08
CA THR A 82 8.45 -6.70 3.11
C THR A 82 8.41 -8.12 2.54
N SER A 83 9.58 -8.76 2.36
CA SER A 83 9.65 -10.14 1.88
C SER A 83 9.04 -11.12 2.89
N GLU A 84 9.39 -10.99 4.17
CA GLU A 84 8.82 -11.84 5.24
C GLU A 84 7.30 -11.63 5.40
N ALA A 85 6.83 -10.37 5.35
CA ALA A 85 5.42 -10.05 5.39
C ALA A 85 4.65 -10.58 4.17
N SER A 86 5.28 -10.54 2.98
CA SER A 86 4.75 -11.14 1.75
C SER A 86 4.59 -12.64 1.89
N ASP A 87 5.59 -13.35 2.42
CA ASP A 87 5.54 -14.80 2.59
C ASP A 87 4.41 -15.24 3.53
N LYS A 88 4.19 -14.52 4.63
CA LYS A 88 3.02 -14.74 5.49
C LYS A 88 1.71 -14.48 4.75
N CYS A 89 1.60 -13.34 4.07
CA CYS A 89 0.41 -12.96 3.31
C CYS A 89 0.03 -14.03 2.28
N GLN A 90 1.02 -14.53 1.54
CA GLN A 90 0.85 -15.59 0.55
C GLN A 90 0.46 -16.93 1.19
N ARG A 91 1.07 -17.30 2.32
CA ARG A 91 0.73 -18.51 3.09
C ARG A 91 -0.73 -18.50 3.56
N GLU A 92 -1.25 -17.32 3.90
CA GLU A 92 -2.66 -17.10 4.25
C GLU A 92 -3.58 -16.94 3.03
N LYS A 93 -3.09 -17.20 1.81
CA LYS A 93 -3.82 -17.09 0.53
C LYS A 93 -4.36 -15.68 0.25
N ARG A 94 -3.72 -14.65 0.79
CA ARG A 94 -4.03 -13.25 0.50
C ARG A 94 -3.10 -12.72 -0.60
N LYS A 95 -3.55 -11.67 -1.28
CA LYS A 95 -2.80 -10.96 -2.34
C LYS A 95 -2.34 -9.57 -1.93
N THR A 96 -2.75 -9.11 -0.76
CA THR A 96 -2.50 -7.75 -0.27
C THR A 96 -1.92 -7.86 1.13
N ILE A 97 -0.69 -7.37 1.27
CA ILE A 97 0.00 -7.20 2.55
C ILE A 97 -0.73 -6.10 3.31
N ASN A 98 -1.04 -6.32 4.58
CA ASN A 98 -1.64 -5.31 5.46
C ASN A 98 -0.69 -4.92 6.60
N GLY A 99 -1.10 -3.97 7.44
CA GLY A 99 -0.27 -3.53 8.57
C GLY A 99 0.02 -4.62 9.61
N ASP A 100 -0.90 -5.57 9.80
CA ASP A 100 -0.71 -6.66 10.76
C ASP A 100 0.35 -7.67 10.27
N ASP A 101 0.51 -7.84 8.95
CA ASP A 101 1.59 -8.64 8.37
C ASP A 101 2.96 -8.03 8.65
N LEU A 102 3.07 -6.70 8.57
CA LEU A 102 4.30 -5.98 8.88
C LEU A 102 4.65 -6.10 10.37
N LEU A 103 3.66 -5.98 11.27
CA LEU A 103 3.87 -6.19 12.70
C LEU A 103 4.33 -7.63 12.99
N TRP A 104 3.74 -8.62 12.34
CA TRP A 104 4.16 -10.02 12.49
C TRP A 104 5.59 -10.25 11.99
N ALA A 105 5.94 -9.69 10.83
CA ALA A 105 7.29 -9.81 10.27
C ALA A 105 8.34 -9.17 11.19
N MET A 106 8.07 -7.96 11.71
CA MET A 106 8.96 -7.30 12.68
C MET A 106 9.20 -8.17 13.92
N ALA A 107 8.14 -8.79 14.48
CA ALA A 107 8.28 -9.66 15.64
C ALA A 107 9.07 -10.94 15.31
N THR A 108 8.80 -11.55 14.16
CA THR A 108 9.45 -12.81 13.75
C THR A 108 10.94 -12.63 13.46
N LEU A 109 11.33 -11.44 12.99
CA LEU A 109 12.71 -11.10 12.61
C LEU A 109 13.54 -10.50 13.76
N GLY A 110 13.01 -10.43 14.98
CA GLY A 110 13.76 -9.95 16.15
C GLY A 110 13.73 -8.42 16.36
N PHE A 111 12.70 -7.74 15.85
CA PHE A 111 12.47 -6.30 16.02
C PHE A 111 11.30 -6.01 16.98
N GLU A 112 11.14 -6.81 18.03
CA GLU A 112 10.01 -6.75 18.98
C GLU A 112 9.90 -5.40 19.69
N ASP A 113 11.03 -4.74 19.95
CA ASP A 113 11.09 -3.42 20.60
C ASP A 113 10.36 -2.32 19.80
N TYR A 114 10.12 -2.53 18.51
CA TYR A 114 9.40 -1.59 17.64
C TYR A 114 7.90 -1.85 17.59
N ILE A 115 7.41 -3.00 18.06
CA ILE A 115 6.02 -3.43 17.88
C ILE A 115 5.03 -2.51 18.56
N GLU A 116 5.29 -2.12 19.80
CA GLU A 116 4.35 -1.29 20.56
C GLU A 116 4.21 0.12 19.95
N PRO A 117 5.29 0.84 19.61
CA PRO A 117 5.20 2.08 18.84
C PRO A 117 4.47 1.92 17.50
N LEU A 118 4.73 0.83 16.77
CA LEU A 118 4.13 0.58 15.45
C LEU A 118 2.63 0.29 15.55
N LYS A 119 2.16 -0.40 16.60
CA LYS A 119 0.72 -0.59 16.85
C LYS A 119 0.00 0.73 17.07
N VAL A 120 0.57 1.64 17.86
CA VAL A 120 0.02 2.99 18.07
C VAL A 120 -0.05 3.75 16.75
N TYR A 121 0.99 3.66 15.92
CA TYR A 121 0.99 4.27 14.60
C TYR A 121 -0.09 3.69 13.68
N LEU A 122 -0.20 2.37 13.60
CA LEU A 122 -1.20 1.67 12.78
C LEU A 122 -2.63 2.01 13.21
N GLN A 123 -2.88 2.11 14.51
CA GLN A 123 -4.18 2.50 15.04
C GLN A 123 -4.56 3.92 14.59
N LYS A 124 -3.66 4.89 14.76
CA LYS A 124 -3.88 6.27 14.29
C LYS A 124 -4.06 6.36 12.78
N TYR A 125 -3.31 5.56 12.02
CA TYR A 125 -3.47 5.49 10.56
C TYR A 125 -4.88 5.01 10.18
N ARG A 126 -5.39 3.97 10.84
CA ARG A 126 -6.74 3.43 10.62
C ARG A 126 -7.84 4.45 10.96
N GLU A 127 -7.66 5.22 12.04
CA GLU A 127 -8.58 6.30 12.42
C GLU A 127 -8.65 7.37 11.31
N MET A 128 -7.50 7.85 10.83
CA MET A 128 -7.43 8.86 9.77
C MET A 128 -7.99 8.38 8.41
N GLU A 129 -7.75 7.11 8.04
CA GLU A 129 -8.32 6.54 6.80
C GLU A 129 -9.84 6.30 6.91
N GLY A 130 -10.35 5.98 8.11
CA GLY A 130 -11.78 5.82 8.38
C GLY A 130 -12.55 7.12 8.17
N ASP A 131 -12.04 8.22 8.72
CA ASP A 131 -12.66 9.55 8.59
C ASP A 131 -12.68 10.05 7.14
N SER A 132 -11.65 9.70 6.35
CA SER A 132 -11.54 10.04 4.93
C SER A 132 -12.62 9.35 4.07
N LYS A 133 -13.12 8.18 4.48
CA LYS A 133 -14.21 7.48 3.77
C LYS A 133 -15.60 7.97 4.15
N LEU A 134 -15.78 8.56 5.34
CA LEU A 134 -17.07 9.10 5.79
C LEU A 134 -17.36 10.49 5.18
N THR A 135 -16.33 11.32 4.98
CA THR A 135 -16.47 12.64 4.36
C THR A 135 -16.79 12.57 2.86
N ALA A 136 -16.31 11.55 2.15
CA ALA A 136 -16.58 11.38 0.72
C ALA A 136 -17.99 10.85 0.39
N LYS A 137 -18.74 10.33 1.37
CA LYS A 137 -20.05 9.68 1.16
C LYS A 137 -21.27 10.52 1.57
N ALA A 138 -21.07 11.71 2.14
CA ALA A 138 -22.15 12.57 2.62
C ALA A 138 -22.65 13.60 1.58
N GLY A 139 -22.21 13.51 0.32
CA GLY A 139 -22.50 14.51 -0.72
C GLY A 139 -23.73 14.26 -1.61
N ASP A 140 -24.51 13.19 -1.39
CA ASP A 140 -25.67 12.87 -2.25
C ASP A 140 -26.97 12.82 -1.44
N GLY A 141 -27.63 13.97 -1.33
CA GLY A 141 -28.86 14.15 -0.57
C GLY A 141 -29.80 15.17 -1.23
N SER A 142 -30.24 14.89 -2.47
CA SER A 142 -31.28 15.69 -3.13
C SER A 142 -32.70 15.18 -2.80
N VAL A 143 -33.27 15.83 -1.78
CA VAL A 143 -34.65 16.29 -1.62
C VAL A 143 -35.74 15.68 -2.53
N LYS A 144 -36.61 14.84 -1.97
CA LYS A 144 -38.02 14.70 -2.42
C LYS A 144 -38.94 14.62 -1.19
N LYS A 145 -39.87 15.58 -1.11
CA LYS A 145 -40.84 15.83 -0.05
C LYS A 145 -42.24 15.66 -0.64
N ASP A 146 -42.97 14.65 -0.21
CA ASP A 146 -44.43 14.50 -0.36
C ASP A 146 -44.92 13.65 0.83
N VAL A 147 -45.43 14.25 1.91
CA VAL A 147 -46.86 14.50 2.20
C VAL A 147 -47.69 13.21 2.25
N LEU A 148 -47.88 12.66 3.46
CA LEU A 148 -49.06 11.90 3.85
C LEU A 148 -49.28 12.07 5.36
N GLY A 149 -50.43 12.59 5.75
CA GLY A 149 -50.82 12.79 7.16
C GLY A 149 -51.46 11.54 7.76
N SER A 150 -51.44 11.43 9.10
CA SER A 150 -52.60 10.97 9.88
C SER A 150 -52.37 11.13 11.39
N HIS A 151 -53.35 11.77 12.03
CA HIS A 151 -53.88 11.66 13.39
C HIS A 151 -53.01 11.40 14.64
N GLY A 152 -53.08 12.35 15.58
CA GLY A 152 -53.85 12.11 16.82
C GLY A 152 -53.09 12.10 18.16
N GLY A 153 -53.52 12.96 19.10
CA GLY A 153 -53.62 12.60 20.52
C GLY A 153 -52.61 13.22 21.50
N SER A 154 -53.13 13.81 22.57
CA SER A 154 -52.47 14.76 23.47
C SER A 154 -51.74 14.17 24.69
N SER A 155 -50.89 15.02 25.27
CA SER A 155 -50.53 15.18 26.70
C SER A 155 -49.73 14.08 27.42
N SER A 156 -48.52 14.40 27.87
CA SER A 156 -48.27 14.84 29.27
C SER A 156 -46.76 14.97 29.57
N SER A 157 -46.49 15.88 30.50
CA SER A 157 -45.25 16.34 31.12
C SER A 157 -44.18 15.30 31.51
N ALA A 158 -42.90 15.66 31.38
CA ALA A 158 -41.93 15.70 32.49
C ALA A 158 -40.57 16.24 32.02
N GLN A 159 -40.15 17.38 32.57
CA GLN A 159 -38.81 17.95 32.47
C GLN A 159 -37.82 17.10 33.30
N GLY A 160 -36.75 16.62 32.67
CA GLY A 160 -35.63 15.96 33.33
C GLY A 160 -34.32 16.50 32.78
N MET A 161 -33.70 17.40 33.53
CA MET A 161 -32.46 18.10 33.22
C MET A 161 -31.31 17.34 33.89
N GLY A 162 -30.38 16.78 33.11
CA GLY A 162 -29.31 15.94 33.68
C GLY A 162 -28.13 15.67 32.73
N GLN A 163 -27.07 16.45 32.92
CA GLN A 163 -25.64 16.11 32.75
C GLN A 163 -25.15 15.62 31.37
N GLN A 164 -24.61 16.56 30.60
CA GLN A 164 -23.44 16.30 29.74
C GLN A 164 -22.35 17.29 30.14
N ALA A 165 -21.33 16.79 30.83
CA ALA A 165 -20.11 17.52 31.14
C ALA A 165 -18.90 16.65 30.80
N ALA A 166 -17.93 17.31 30.15
CA ALA A 166 -16.51 16.98 30.14
C ALA A 166 -15.99 15.85 29.24
N TYR A 167 -15.98 16.06 27.93
CA TYR A 167 -14.93 15.51 27.05
C TYR A 167 -14.67 16.46 25.87
N ASN A 168 -13.86 17.50 26.08
CA ASN A 168 -12.95 18.02 25.04
C ASN A 168 -12.06 19.14 25.60
N GLN A 169 -10.90 18.77 26.13
CA GLN A 169 -9.75 19.65 26.23
C GLN A 169 -8.51 18.87 25.85
N GLY A 170 -7.73 19.42 24.91
CA GLY A 170 -6.35 19.04 24.67
C GLY A 170 -6.14 18.23 23.40
N MET A 171 -5.97 18.92 22.28
CA MET A 171 -4.79 18.82 21.43
C MET A 171 -4.94 19.79 20.24
N GLY A 172 -4.35 20.97 20.38
CA GLY A 172 -4.19 21.92 19.28
C GLY A 172 -3.02 21.51 18.41
N TYR A 173 -3.29 20.93 17.25
CA TYR A 173 -2.29 20.75 16.21
C TYR A 173 -2.31 21.99 15.31
N MET A 174 -1.15 22.65 15.22
CA MET A 174 -0.93 23.78 14.33
C MET A 174 -1.31 23.44 12.89
N GLN A 175 -2.23 24.23 12.34
CA GLN A 175 -2.59 24.25 10.93
C GLN A 175 -1.44 24.91 10.12
N PRO A 176 -0.99 24.34 8.99
CA PRO A 176 -0.09 25.04 8.08
C PRO A 176 -0.85 26.19 7.39
N GLN A 177 -0.43 27.42 7.67
CA GLN A 177 -0.85 28.61 6.92
C GLN A 177 -0.19 28.58 5.54
N TYR A 178 -0.97 28.31 4.50
CA TYR A 178 -0.61 28.65 3.12
C TYR A 178 -0.81 30.16 2.93
N HIS A 179 0.27 30.92 3.02
CA HIS A 179 0.29 32.32 2.60
C HIS A 179 0.40 32.36 1.07
N ASN A 180 -0.72 32.54 0.39
CA ASN A 180 -0.73 33.07 -0.97
C ASN A 180 -0.61 34.60 -0.85
N GLY A 181 0.63 35.08 -0.91
CA GLY A 181 0.94 36.50 -1.07
C GLY A 181 0.92 36.87 -2.55
N ASP A 182 0.27 37.99 -2.83
CA ASP A 182 -0.06 38.59 -4.12
C ASP A 182 0.96 38.42 -5.28
N VAL A 183 0.43 37.98 -6.42
CA VAL A 183 0.91 38.41 -7.74
C VAL A 183 -0.09 39.44 -8.25
N SER A 184 0.24 40.72 -8.08
CA SER A 184 -0.37 41.81 -8.84
C SER A 184 0.67 42.38 -9.80
N ASN A 185 0.17 42.70 -10.99
CA ASN A 185 0.82 43.16 -12.20
C ASN A 185 1.79 44.35 -12.03
#